data_AF-A0A1I6CCL0-F1
#
_entry.id   AF-A0A1I6CCL0-F1
#
_cell.length_a   1.000
_cell.length_b   1.000
_cell.length_c   1.000
_cell.angle_alpha   90.00
_cell.angle_beta   90.00
_cell.angle_gamma   90.00
#
_symmetry.space_group_name_H-M   'P 1'
#
loop_
_entity.id
_entity.type
_entity.pdbx_description
1 polymer ?
#
loop_
_entity_poly.entity_id
_entity_poly.type
_entity_poly.pdbx_seq_one_letter_code
_entity_poly.pdbx_strand_id
1 'polypeptide(L)' 'MPLLHMKEVFTPLKLFGIKIFRCKEGYTYIKVWKKPRKRIFT' A
#
# COMPACT_ATOMS: atom_id res chain seq x y z
N MET A 1 -12.81 4.54 3.56
CA MET A 1 -12.62 3.68 2.37
C MET A 1 -12.52 2.24 2.86
N PRO A 2 -13.36 1.31 2.38
CA PRO A 2 -13.58 0.04 3.07
C PRO A 2 -12.28 -0.74 3.12
N LEU A 3 -11.76 -0.94 4.34
CA LEU A 3 -10.50 -1.64 4.61
C LEU A 3 -10.55 -3.14 4.23
N LEU A 4 -11.72 -3.66 3.88
CA LEU A 4 -11.99 -5.10 3.75
C LEU A 4 -11.22 -5.78 2.60
N HIS A 5 -10.76 -5.03 1.60
CA HIS A 5 -10.11 -5.57 0.39
C HIS A 5 -8.64 -5.15 0.19
N MET A 6 -8.04 -4.42 1.14
CA MET A 6 -6.61 -4.06 1.08
C MET A 6 -5.75 -5.16 1.69
N LYS A 7 -4.98 -5.87 0.86
CA LYS A 7 -3.91 -6.76 1.34
C LYS A 7 -2.59 -5.98 1.39
N GLU A 8 -1.90 -6.03 2.52
CA GLU A 8 -0.53 -5.55 2.61
C GLU A 8 0.39 -6.55 1.90
N VAL A 9 1.21 -6.05 0.98
CA VAL A 9 2.25 -6.84 0.31
C VAL A 9 3.50 -6.73 1.16
N PHE A 10 3.94 -7.85 1.72
CA PHE A 10 5.20 -7.89 2.45
C PHE A 10 6.36 -7.82 1.45
N THR A 11 7.04 -6.68 1.42
CA THR A 11 8.22 -6.45 0.58
C THR A 11 9.43 -6.13 1.45
N PRO A 12 10.66 -6.41 0.98
CA PRO A 12 11.88 -6.03 1.70
C PRO A 12 11.98 -4.51 1.90
N LEU A 13 11.30 -3.73 1.05
CA LEU A 13 11.10 -2.29 1.15
C LEU A 13 10.41 -1.85 2.47
N LYS A 14 9.75 -2.77 3.18
CA LYS A 14 9.17 -2.52 4.51
C LYS A 14 10.23 -2.19 5.55
N LEU A 15 11.44 -2.74 5.44
CA LEU A 15 12.58 -2.40 6.31
C LEU A 15 13.03 -0.95 6.08
N PHE A 16 12.91 -0.46 4.85
CA PHE A 16 13.17 0.93 4.48
C PHE A 16 11.96 1.86 4.72
N GLY A 17 10.92 1.39 5.41
CA GLY A 17 9.74 2.16 5.77
C GLY A 17 8.73 2.36 4.63
N ILE A 18 8.83 1.59 3.55
CA ILE A 18 7.90 1.63 2.41
C ILE A 18 6.92 0.44 2.56
N LYS A 19 5.64 0.74 2.78
CA LYS A 19 4.56 -0.26 2.85
C LYS A 19 3.72 -0.21 1.60
N ILE A 20 3.52 -1.36 0.95
CA ILE A 20 2.72 -1.48 -0.26
C ILE A 20 1.41 -2.17 0.10
N PHE A 21 0.29 -1.62 -0.36
CA PHE A 21 -1.04 -2.19 -0.18
C PHE A 21 -1.66 -2.40 -1.55
N ARG A 22 -2.13 -3.61 -1.82
CA ARG A 22 -2.82 -3.96 -3.05
C ARG A 22 -4.29 -4.20 -2.73
N CYS A 23 -5.18 -3.52 -3.43
CA CYS A 23 -6.62 -3.74 -3.38
C CYS A 23 -7.02 -4.81 -4.40
N LYS A 24 -8.07 -5.58 -4.12
CA LYS A 24 -8.62 -6.55 -5.08
C LYS A 24 -9.18 -5.88 -6.35
N GLU A 25 -9.61 -4.62 -6.27
CA GLU A 25 -10.09 -3.82 -7.42
C GLU A 25 -8.99 -3.29 -8.34
N GLY A 26 -7.76 -3.83 -8.27
CA GLY A 26 -6.62 -3.40 -9.11
C GLY A 26 -5.81 -2.23 -8.55
N TYR A 27 -6.35 -1.50 -7.59
CA TYR A 27 -5.69 -0.35 -6.99
C TYR A 27 -4.45 -0.71 -6.17
N THR A 28 -3.35 0.00 -6.41
CA THR A 28 -2.11 -0.15 -5.62
C THR A 28 -1.81 1.15 -4.88
N TYR A 29 -1.57 1.03 -3.58
CA TYR A 29 -1.22 2.13 -2.69
C TYR A 29 0.15 1.91 -2.07
N ILE A 30 0.92 2.97 -1.92
CA ILE A 30 2.20 2.95 -1.20
C ILE A 30 2.15 3.98 -0.08
N LYS A 31 2.63 3.56 1.08
CA LYS A 31 2.89 4.43 2.23
C LYS A 31 4.39 4.45 2.48
N VAL A 32 4.99 5.61 2.42
CA VAL A 32 6.41 5.79 2.73
C VAL A 32 6.51 6.53 4.06
N TRP A 33 7.02 5.85 5.09
CA TRP A 33 7.25 6.42 6.42
C TRP A 33 5.98 7.07 7.01
N LYS A 34 6.07 8.33 7.44
CA LYS A 34 4.99 9.16 7.99
C LYS A 34 4.16 9.83 6.89
N LYS A 35 4.48 9.66 5.60
CA LYS A 35 3.71 10.27 4.52
C LYS A 35 2.33 9.58 4.39
N PRO A 36 1.29 10.33 3.98
CA PRO A 36 -0.02 9.76 3.68
C PRO A 36 0.11 8.71 2.56
N ARG A 37 -0.81 7.73 2.56
CA ARG A 37 -0.86 6.67 1.54
C ARG A 37 -1.12 7.32 0.19
N LYS A 38 -0.23 7.09 -0.79
CA LYS A 38 -0.43 7.52 -2.17
C LYS A 38 -0.90 6.36 -3.01
N ARG A 39 -1.92 6.59 -3.85
CA ARG A 39 -2.33 5.66 -4.90
C ARG A 39 -1.35 5.81 -6.06
N ILE A 40 -0.83 4.69 -6.57
CA ILE A 40 0.14 4.69 -7.66
C ILE A 40 -0.48 4.16 -8.95
N PHE A 41 -1.36 3.16 -8.88
CA PHE A 41 -2.02 2.60 -10.06
C PHE A 41 -3.53 2.45 -9.84
N THR A 42 -4.26 2.70 -10.93
CA THR A 42 -5.71 2.48 -11.11
C THR A 42 -5.90 1.10 -11.72
#